data_AF-A0A382HXR6-F1
#
_entry.id   AF-A0A382HXR6-F1
#
_cell.length_a   1.000
_cell.length_b   1.000
_cell.length_c   1.000
_cell.angle_alpha   90.00
_cell.angle_beta   90.00
_cell.angle_gamma   90.00
#
_symmetry.space_group_name_H-M   'P 1'
#
loop_
_entity.id
_entity.type
_entity.pdbx_description
1 polymer ?
#
loop_
_entity_poly.entity_id
_entity_poly.type
_entity_poly.pdbx_seq_one_letter_code
_entity_poly.pdbx_strand_id
1 'polypeptide(L)'
;MAKKHDIGVLHLNLRSNDTFPPLNQYTKVKQVPLERYRIDLRLNGEFLNIGPFFDAVETQIKSVNLHSYKFSLDPNAAKKVIADVVYYTYRMDRGS
;
A
#
# COMPACT_ATOMS: atom_id res chain seq x y z
N MET A 1 11.40 5.21 7.71
CA MET A 1 10.13 5.92 7.86
C MET A 1 9.34 5.48 9.08
N ALA A 2 8.95 4.22 9.23
CA ALA A 2 8.12 3.78 10.38
C ALA A 2 8.69 4.16 11.76
N LYS A 3 9.98 3.89 12.02
CA LYS A 3 10.66 4.30 13.27
C LYS A 3 10.63 5.81 13.56
N LYS A 4 10.63 6.66 12.53
CA LYS A 4 10.59 8.13 12.68
C LYS A 4 9.23 8.62 13.20
N HIS A 5 8.18 7.87 12.90
CA HIS A 5 6.80 8.17 13.32
C HIS A 5 6.35 7.33 14.52
N ASP A 6 7.26 6.62 15.20
CA ASP A 6 6.92 5.65 16.26
C ASP A 6 5.84 4.64 15.83
N ILE A 7 5.97 4.13 14.60
CA ILE A 7 5.07 3.12 14.03
C ILE A 7 5.78 1.77 14.02
N GLY A 8 5.10 0.77 14.58
CA GLY A 8 5.48 -0.62 14.41
C GLY A 8 4.91 -1.18 13.10
N VAL A 9 5.74 -1.93 12.38
CA VAL A 9 5.32 -2.70 11.21
C VAL A 9 5.08 -4.13 11.68
N LEU A 10 3.81 -4.52 11.76
CA LEU A 10 3.40 -5.86 12.17
C LEU A 10 3.46 -6.85 11.01
N HIS A 11 3.15 -6.39 9.80
CA HIS A 11 3.19 -7.22 8.60
C HIS A 11 3.47 -6.38 7.35
N LEU A 12 4.22 -6.94 6.42
CA LEU A 12 4.46 -6.40 5.08
C LEU A 12 4.42 -7.56 4.09
N ASN A 13 3.50 -7.48 3.13
CA ASN A 13 3.37 -8.48 2.08
C ASN A 13 3.28 -7.80 0.71
N LEU A 14 4.24 -8.09 -0.15
CA LEU A 14 4.20 -7.71 -1.55
C LEU A 14 3.60 -8.86 -2.35
N ARG A 15 2.40 -8.65 -2.90
CA ARG A 15 1.78 -9.62 -3.79
C ARG A 15 2.49 -9.59 -5.14
N SER A 16 3.03 -10.74 -5.53
CA SER A 16 3.79 -10.93 -6.78
C SER A 16 2.93 -11.01 -8.03
N ASN A 17 1.61 -11.08 -7.90
CA ASN A 17 0.71 -11.22 -9.04
C ASN A 17 0.29 -9.83 -9.55
N ASP A 18 0.25 -9.70 -10.86
CA ASP A 18 -0.36 -8.54 -11.50
C ASP A 18 -1.86 -8.49 -11.15
N THR A 19 -2.27 -7.35 -10.62
CA THR A 19 -3.64 -7.04 -10.24
C THR A 19 -4.26 -6.00 -11.17
N PHE A 20 -3.55 -5.60 -12.24
CA PHE A 20 -4.08 -4.65 -13.21
C PHE A 20 -5.34 -5.25 -13.86
N PRO A 21 -6.44 -4.48 -13.99
CA PRO A 21 -7.66 -5.00 -14.57
C PRO A 21 -7.43 -5.44 -16.03
N PRO A 22 -8.02 -6.56 -16.48
CA PRO A 22 -7.91 -6.99 -17.86
C PRO A 22 -8.78 -6.11 -18.77
N LEU A 23 -8.34 -4.89 -19.05
CA LEU A 23 -9.04 -3.91 -19.91
C LEU A 23 -9.34 -4.46 -21.32
N ASN A 24 -8.60 -5.48 -21.72
CA ASN A 24 -8.66 -6.12 -23.04
C ASN A 24 -9.86 -7.05 -23.23
N GLN A 25 -10.60 -7.42 -22.18
CA GLN A 25 -11.80 -8.26 -22.33
C GLN A 25 -12.96 -7.51 -23.01
N TYR A 26 -12.90 -6.17 -23.05
CA TYR A 26 -14.02 -5.35 -23.47
C TYR A 26 -13.72 -4.40 -24.65
N THR A 27 -12.47 -4.30 -25.14
CA THR A 27 -12.10 -3.36 -26.21
C THR A 27 -10.96 -3.86 -27.11
N LYS A 28 -11.02 -3.54 -28.42
CA LYS A 28 -9.96 -3.84 -29.43
C LYS A 28 -8.78 -2.85 -29.38
N VAL A 29 -8.40 -2.38 -28.19
CA VAL A 29 -7.38 -1.33 -28.03
C VAL A 29 -6.00 -1.96 -27.78
N LYS A 30 -4.94 -1.29 -28.25
CA LYS A 30 -3.54 -1.70 -28.00
C LYS A 30 -3.32 -1.90 -26.49
N GLN A 31 -2.66 -3.01 -26.16
CA GLN A 31 -2.33 -3.36 -24.78
C GLN A 31 -1.44 -2.27 -24.18
N VAL A 32 -1.82 -1.79 -23.00
CA VAL A 32 -0.92 -1.00 -22.16
C VAL A 32 -0.02 -1.99 -21.41
N PRO A 33 1.30 -1.99 -21.64
CA PRO A 33 2.21 -2.93 -20.97
C PRO A 33 2.47 -2.43 -19.53
N LEU A 34 1.44 -2.45 -18.69
CA LEU A 34 1.47 -1.92 -17.33
C LEU A 34 0.95 -2.99 -16.37
N GLU A 35 1.80 -3.40 -15.45
CA GLU A 35 1.46 -4.28 -14.35
C GLU A 35 1.19 -3.44 -13.09
N ARG A 36 0.27 -3.91 -12.25
CA ARG A 36 -0.01 -3.33 -10.93
C ARG A 36 0.17 -4.38 -9.85
N TYR A 37 1.10 -4.10 -8.94
CA TYR A 37 1.33 -4.93 -7.76
C TYR A 37 0.68 -4.32 -6.53
N ARG A 38 0.22 -5.19 -5.63
CA ARG A 38 -0.42 -4.82 -4.38
C ARG A 38 0.51 -5.06 -3.21
N ILE A 39 0.65 -4.06 -2.34
CA ILE A 39 1.40 -4.14 -1.09
C ILE A 39 0.40 -4.06 0.05
N ASP A 40 0.28 -5.14 0.82
CA ASP A 40 -0.50 -5.19 2.05
C ASP A 40 0.44 -4.89 3.24
N LEU A 41 0.08 -3.90 4.03
CA LEU A 41 0.81 -3.45 5.22
C LEU A 41 -0.10 -3.54 6.44
N ARG A 42 0.43 -4.04 7.55
CA ARG A 42 -0.23 -3.97 8.84
C ARG A 42 0.68 -3.23 9.81
N LEU A 43 0.16 -2.17 10.38
CA LEU A 43 0.89 -1.23 11.22
C LEU A 43 0.23 -1.13 12.59
N ASN A 44 1.00 -0.77 13.61
CA ASN A 44 0.45 -0.28 14.87
C ASN A 44 1.13 1.02 15.32
N GLY A 45 0.38 1.87 16.01
CA GLY A 45 0.88 3.15 16.48
C GLY A 45 -0.23 4.01 17.05
N GLU A 46 0.11 5.21 17.49
CA GLU A 46 -0.89 6.22 17.84
C GLU A 46 -1.60 6.72 16.57
N PHE A 47 -2.91 6.94 16.66
CA PHE A 47 -3.71 7.37 15.51
C PHE A 47 -3.15 8.64 14.84
N LEU A 48 -2.69 9.60 15.65
CA LEU A 48 -2.12 10.86 15.18
C LEU A 48 -0.77 10.71 14.46
N ASN A 49 -0.08 9.57 14.66
CA ASN A 49 1.20 9.31 14.02
C ASN A 49 1.06 8.54 12.71
N ILE A 50 -0.01 7.76 12.54
CA ILE A 50 -0.22 6.94 11.34
C ILE A 50 -0.53 7.78 10.10
N GLY A 51 -1.34 8.84 10.22
CA GLY A 51 -1.64 9.74 9.11
C GLY A 51 -0.36 10.34 8.49
N PRO A 52 0.47 11.07 9.26
CA PRO A 52 1.73 11.63 8.78
C PRO A 52 2.72 10.61 8.20
N PHE A 53 2.62 9.34 8.60
CA PHE A 53 3.43 8.28 8.01
C PHE A 53 3.00 7.93 6.59
N PHE A 54 1.71 7.97 6.28
CA PHE A 54 1.23 7.79 4.90
C PHE A 54 1.80 8.89 3.99
N ASP A 55 1.72 10.15 4.43
CA ASP A 55 2.29 11.28 3.70
C ASP A 55 3.79 11.11 3.45
N ALA A 56 4.53 10.64 4.46
CA ALA A 56 5.96 10.40 4.35
C ALA A 56 6.29 9.26 3.35
N VAL A 57 5.47 8.20 3.31
CA VAL A 57 5.62 7.09 2.36
C VAL A 57 5.39 7.57 0.93
N GLU A 58 4.30 8.28 0.66
CA GLU A 58 3.97 8.77 -0.68
C GLU A 58 4.96 9.86 -1.16
N THR A 59 5.44 10.71 -0.25
CA THR A 59 6.45 11.73 -0.58
C THR A 59 7.79 11.09 -0.96
N GLN A 60 8.20 10.03 -0.25
CA GLN A 60 9.52 9.42 -0.48
C GLN A 60 9.50 8.41 -1.63
N ILE A 61 8.42 7.66 -1.79
CA ILE A 61 8.32 6.57 -2.76
C ILE A 61 7.28 6.96 -3.81
N LYS A 62 7.71 7.70 -4.83
CA LYS A 62 6.81 8.21 -5.89
C LYS A 62 6.07 7.12 -6.68
N SER A 63 6.51 5.87 -6.60
CA SER A 63 5.92 4.74 -7.32
C SER A 63 4.87 3.97 -6.52
N VAL A 64 4.57 4.37 -5.28
CA VAL A 64 3.47 3.76 -4.49
C VAL A 64 2.32 4.75 -4.35
N ASN A 65 1.10 4.23 -4.37
CA ASN A 65 -0.12 5.00 -4.21
C ASN A 65 -0.96 4.35 -3.12
N LEU A 66 -1.37 5.13 -2.12
CA LEU A 66 -2.28 4.65 -1.09
C LEU A 66 -3.64 4.34 -1.74
N HIS A 67 -4.07 3.08 -1.66
CA HIS A 67 -5.33 2.64 -2.24
C HIS A 67 -6.46 2.64 -1.20
N SER A 68 -6.22 2.00 -0.07
CA SER A 68 -7.19 1.92 1.01
C SER A 68 -6.50 1.67 2.34
N TYR A 69 -7.19 2.04 3.42
CA TYR A 69 -6.76 1.73 4.78
C TYR A 69 -7.98 1.46 5.66
N LYS A 70 -7.78 0.67 6.70
CA LYS A 70 -8.77 0.41 7.74
C LYS A 70 -8.10 0.50 9.10
N PHE A 71 -8.70 1.30 9.98
CA PHE A 71 -8.28 1.40 11.36
C PHE A 71 -9.12 0.48 12.25
N SER A 72 -8.46 -0.10 13.25
CA SER A 72 -9.10 -0.82 14.34
C SER A 72 -8.36 -0.51 15.64
N LEU A 73 -9.05 -0.61 16.78
CA LEU A 73 -8.40 -0.44 18.08
C LEU A 73 -7.45 -1.61 18.33
N ASP A 74 -6.28 -1.33 18.91
CA ASP A 74 -5.39 -2.40 19.38
C ASP A 74 -5.93 -2.94 20.72
N PRO A 75 -6.39 -4.20 20.79
CA PRO A 75 -6.94 -4.76 22.04
C PRO A 75 -5.88 -4.92 23.13
N ASN A 76 -4.59 -4.94 22.77
CA ASN A 76 -3.48 -5.15 23.69
C ASN A 76 -2.80 -3.83 24.11
N ALA A 77 -3.19 -2.69 23.53
CA ALA A 77 -2.57 -1.40 23.80
C ALA A 77 -3.60 -0.27 23.82
N ALA A 78 -3.93 0.19 25.03
CA ALA A 78 -4.79 1.36 25.20
C ALA A 78 -4.21 2.57 24.43
N LYS A 79 -5.07 3.25 23.67
CA LYS A 79 -4.76 4.42 22.82
C LYS A 79 -3.97 4.15 21.53
N LYS A 80 -3.58 2.90 21.25
CA LYS A 80 -2.99 2.53 19.96
C LYS A 80 -4.06 1.97 19.02
N VAL A 81 -3.79 2.12 17.73
CA VAL A 81 -4.61 1.55 16.66
C VAL A 81 -3.78 0.60 15.82
N ILE A 82 -4.45 -0.38 15.22
CA ILE A 82 -3.94 -1.19 14.13
C ILE A 82 -4.46 -0.58 12.84
N ALA A 83 -3.57 -0.34 11.89
CA ALA A 83 -3.91 0.08 10.54
C ALA A 83 -3.57 -1.02 9.54
N ASP A 84 -4.58 -1.56 8.88
CA ASP A 84 -4.42 -2.41 7.70
C ASP A 84 -4.46 -1.52 6.46
N VAL A 85 -3.38 -1.49 5.68
CA VAL A 85 -3.14 -0.52 4.62
C VAL A 85 -2.80 -1.25 3.33
N VAL A 86 -3.35 -0.75 2.22
CA VAL A 86 -3.12 -1.27 0.88
C VAL A 86 -2.50 -0.17 0.03
N TYR A 87 -1.31 -0.44 -0.50
CA TYR A 87 -0.70 0.38 -1.55
C TYR A 87 -0.71 -0.36 -2.87
N TYR A 88 -0.78 0.40 -3.97
CA TYR A 88 -0.46 -0.09 -5.29
C TYR A 88 0.85 0.49 -5.80
N THR A 89 1.63 -0.34 -6.49
CA THR A 89 2.78 0.10 -7.27
C THR A 89 2.66 -0.42 -8.70
N TYR A 90 3.32 0.26 -9.62
CA TYR A 90 3.17 0.03 -11.04
C TYR A 90 4.52 -0.22 -11.70
N ARG A 91 4.54 -1.14 -12.65
CA ARG A 91 5.73 -1.46 -13.45
C ARG A 91 5.33 -1.52 -14.91
N MET A 92 6.14 -0.92 -15.79
CA MET A 92 5.98 -1.12 -17.23
C MET A 92 6.59 -2.48 -17.58
N ASP A 93 5.80 -3.34 -18.23
CA ASP A 93 6.31 -4.57 -18.82
C ASP A 93 7.19 -4.19 -20.02
N ARG A 94 8.50 -4.35 -19.85
CA ARG A 94 9.48 -4.18 -20.93
C ARG A 94 9.66 -5.57 -21.51
N GLY A 95 8.76 -5.95 -22.42
CA GLY A 95 8.74 -7.28 -23.05
C GLY A 95 10.14 -7.87 -23.23
N SER A 96 10.34 -9.06 -22.69
CA SER A 96 11.60 -9.82 -22.75
C SER A 96 11.82 -10.45 -24.12
#